data_AF-A0A263D8Y5-F1
#
_entry.id   AF-A0A263D8Y5-F1
#
_cell.length_a   1.000
_cell.length_b   1.000
_cell.length_c   1.000
_cell.angle_alpha   90.00
_cell.angle_beta   90.00
_cell.angle_gamma   90.00
#
_symmetry.space_group_name_H-M   'P 1'
#
loop_
_entity.id
_entity.type
_entity.pdbx_description
1 polymer ?
#
loop_
_entity_poly.entity_id
_entity_poly.type
_entity_poly.pdbx_seq_one_letter_code
_entity_poly.pdbx_strand_id
1 'polypeptide(L)'
;MTDETPVHEDVARDLHALADFIAANPQLADYFRYTKVAVNVFPRTDNPTAELAEFARTARRNGAKVTKDGDDEWFFVRASFGGHAKVELNAHREKVCERVQTGTETVTKTVPDPTVDVPMVELTEEVPVYAWECKPLLASTEVTA
;
A
#
# COMPACT_ATOMS: atom_id res chain seq x y z
N MET A 1 -16.69 28.19 22.85
CA MET A 1 -16.13 26.86 23.15
C MET A 1 -16.89 25.91 22.26
N THR A 2 -16.39 25.69 21.05
CA THR A 2 -17.05 24.79 20.10
C THR A 2 -16.84 23.38 20.64
N ASP A 3 -17.95 22.72 20.94
CA ASP A 3 -18.01 21.31 21.26
C ASP A 3 -17.78 20.56 19.94
N GLU A 4 -16.53 20.48 19.52
CA GLU A 4 -16.16 19.76 18.30
C GLU A 4 -16.11 18.27 18.63
N THR A 5 -17.08 17.54 18.08
CA THR A 5 -17.10 16.08 18.05
C THR A 5 -15.74 15.57 17.58
N PRO A 6 -15.12 14.60 18.28
CA PRO A 6 -13.89 13.99 17.81
C PRO A 6 -14.05 13.42 16.40
N VAL A 7 -13.09 13.70 15.50
CA VAL A 7 -13.15 13.30 14.08
C VAL A 7 -13.49 11.82 13.87
N HIS A 8 -13.05 10.93 14.75
CA HIS A 8 -13.34 9.50 14.63
C HIS A 8 -14.82 9.16 14.85
N GLU A 9 -15.54 9.92 15.68
CA GLU A 9 -16.98 9.75 15.91
C GLU A 9 -17.78 10.25 14.70
N ASP A 10 -17.37 11.37 14.10
CA ASP A 10 -17.98 11.87 12.85
C ASP A 10 -17.79 10.87 11.71
N VAL A 11 -16.57 10.34 11.52
CA VAL A 11 -16.30 9.32 10.50
C VAL A 11 -17.12 8.06 10.74
N ALA A 12 -17.24 7.61 11.99
CA ALA A 12 -18.06 6.43 12.31
C ALA A 12 -19.54 6.68 11.99
N ARG A 13 -20.08 7.84 12.38
CA ARG A 13 -21.47 8.25 12.08
C ARG A 13 -21.73 8.27 10.58
N ASP A 14 -20.84 8.86 9.80
CA ASP A 14 -21.03 9.01 8.35
C ASP A 14 -20.94 7.66 7.63
N LEU A 15 -20.08 6.74 8.12
CA LEU A 15 -20.03 5.36 7.62
C LEU A 15 -21.31 4.58 7.96
N HIS A 16 -21.92 4.81 9.14
CA HIS A 16 -23.22 4.24 9.47
C HIS A 16 -24.32 4.77 8.54
N ALA A 17 -24.35 6.07 8.28
CA ALA A 17 -25.32 6.67 7.36
C ALA A 17 -25.20 6.11 5.93
N LEU A 18 -23.97 5.86 5.45
CA LEU A 18 -23.73 5.20 4.16
C LEU A 18 -24.27 3.75 4.17
N ALA A 19 -24.00 2.99 5.24
CA ALA A 19 -24.50 1.63 5.36
C ALA A 19 -26.03 1.58 5.34
N ASP A 20 -26.68 2.49 6.07
CA ASP A 20 -28.14 2.62 6.12
C ASP A 20 -28.73 2.98 4.74
N PHE A 21 -28.09 3.92 4.01
CA PHE A 21 -28.49 4.26 2.64
C PHE A 21 -28.43 3.05 1.71
N ILE A 22 -27.35 2.26 1.76
CA ILE A 22 -27.20 1.05 0.92
C ILE A 22 -28.27 0.02 1.30
N ALA A 23 -28.50 -0.20 2.59
CA ALA A 23 -29.49 -1.16 3.07
C ALA A 23 -30.93 -0.77 2.69
N ALA A 24 -31.26 0.52 2.74
CA ALA A 24 -32.59 1.04 2.39
C ALA A 24 -32.86 1.05 0.87
N ASN A 25 -31.84 0.89 0.04
CA ASN A 25 -31.94 0.99 -1.42
C ASN A 25 -31.45 -0.30 -2.11
N PRO A 26 -32.15 -1.44 -1.95
CA PRO A 26 -31.72 -2.74 -2.50
C PRO A 26 -31.62 -2.75 -4.03
N GLN A 27 -32.33 -1.86 -4.73
CA GLN A 27 -32.19 -1.66 -6.18
C GLN A 27 -30.76 -1.24 -6.60
N LEU A 28 -29.95 -0.75 -5.66
CA LEU A 28 -28.55 -0.40 -5.91
C LEU A 28 -27.59 -1.57 -5.71
N ALA A 29 -28.05 -2.73 -5.23
CA ALA A 29 -27.20 -3.87 -4.85
C ALA A 29 -26.28 -4.33 -6.00
N ASP A 30 -26.76 -4.29 -7.25
CA ASP A 30 -25.98 -4.70 -8.41
C ASP A 30 -24.74 -3.83 -8.64
N TYR A 31 -24.77 -2.54 -8.27
CA TYR A 31 -23.58 -1.66 -8.34
C TYR A 31 -22.48 -2.08 -7.36
N PHE A 32 -22.84 -2.76 -6.27
CA PHE A 32 -21.92 -3.26 -5.24
C PHE A 32 -21.47 -4.71 -5.49
N ARG A 33 -21.99 -5.37 -6.53
CA ARG A 33 -21.59 -6.75 -6.88
C ARG A 33 -20.12 -6.87 -7.23
N TYR A 34 -19.58 -5.85 -7.90
CA TYR A 34 -18.18 -5.80 -8.34
C TYR A 34 -17.39 -4.64 -7.73
N THR A 35 -18.04 -3.85 -6.86
CA THR A 35 -17.44 -2.68 -6.20
C THR A 35 -17.31 -2.96 -4.71
N LYS A 36 -16.21 -2.48 -4.11
CA LYS A 36 -16.00 -2.52 -2.66
C LYS A 36 -15.97 -1.10 -2.12
N VAL A 37 -16.51 -0.90 -0.92
CA VAL A 37 -16.31 0.32 -0.15
C VAL A 37 -14.88 0.28 0.37
N ALA A 38 -14.08 1.29 0.00
CA ALA A 38 -12.69 1.39 0.38
C ALA A 38 -12.41 2.77 0.96
N VAL A 39 -11.86 2.81 2.17
CA VAL A 39 -11.34 4.04 2.78
C VAL A 39 -9.82 4.01 2.67
N ASN A 40 -9.26 5.00 1.98
CA ASN A 40 -7.81 5.17 1.86
C ASN A 40 -7.35 6.20 2.89
N VAL A 41 -6.39 5.82 3.71
CA VAL A 41 -5.77 6.67 4.74
C VAL A 41 -4.26 6.69 4.54
N PHE A 42 -3.63 7.76 5.03
CA PHE A 42 -2.19 7.97 4.96
C PHE A 42 -1.63 8.16 6.38
N PRO A 43 -0.40 7.68 6.66
CA PRO A 43 0.29 7.98 7.90
C PRO A 43 0.39 9.48 8.13
N ARG A 44 0.35 9.89 9.40
CA ARG A 44 0.36 11.31 9.79
C ARG A 44 1.69 11.77 10.38
N THR A 45 2.59 10.83 10.66
CA THR A 45 3.88 11.08 11.29
C THR A 45 5.02 10.72 10.35
N ASP A 46 6.22 11.16 10.73
CA ASP A 46 7.46 10.79 10.03
C ASP A 46 7.90 9.33 10.28
N ASN A 47 7.08 8.54 11.00
CA ASN A 47 7.32 7.12 11.23
C ASN A 47 6.17 6.24 10.66
N PRO A 48 6.04 6.17 9.33
CA PRO A 48 4.97 5.42 8.68
C PRO A 48 5.03 3.93 9.00
N THR A 49 6.22 3.36 9.22
CA THR A 49 6.39 1.96 9.62
C THR A 49 5.68 1.64 10.94
N ALA A 50 5.81 2.51 11.94
CA ALA A 50 5.15 2.32 13.23
C ALA A 50 3.62 2.42 13.12
N GLU A 51 3.11 3.40 12.36
CA GLU A 51 1.67 3.58 12.13
C GLU A 51 1.06 2.41 11.36
N LEU A 52 1.72 1.93 10.29
CA LEU A 52 1.31 0.74 9.54
C LEU A 52 1.23 -0.49 10.44
N ALA A 53 2.22 -0.66 11.33
CA ALA A 53 2.26 -1.77 12.27
C ALA A 53 1.15 -1.67 13.33
N GLU A 54 0.91 -0.47 13.87
CA GLU A 54 -0.18 -0.24 14.83
C GLU A 54 -1.55 -0.49 14.19
N PHE A 55 -1.79 0.07 13.01
CA PHE A 55 -3.00 -0.16 12.23
C PHE A 55 -3.24 -1.66 12.00
N ALA A 56 -2.22 -2.38 11.54
CA ALA A 56 -2.30 -3.83 11.34
C ALA A 56 -2.68 -4.58 12.62
N ARG A 57 -2.04 -4.26 13.75
CA ARG A 57 -2.32 -4.89 15.06
C ARG A 57 -3.73 -4.57 15.56
N THR A 58 -4.16 -3.32 15.45
CA THR A 58 -5.48 -2.87 15.90
C THR A 58 -6.57 -3.49 15.04
N ALA A 59 -6.42 -3.50 13.71
CA ALA A 59 -7.35 -4.14 12.81
C ALA A 59 -7.51 -5.65 13.10
N ARG A 60 -6.39 -6.38 13.26
CA ARG A 60 -6.42 -7.82 13.61
C ARG A 60 -7.12 -8.08 14.94
N ARG A 61 -6.83 -7.28 15.98
CA ARG A 61 -7.49 -7.40 17.30
C ARG A 61 -9.00 -7.21 17.24
N ASN A 62 -9.48 -6.46 16.25
CA ASN A 62 -10.91 -6.22 16.01
C ASN A 62 -11.49 -7.12 14.91
N GLY A 63 -10.86 -8.26 14.61
CA GLY A 63 -11.41 -9.29 13.72
C GLY A 63 -11.27 -9.02 12.22
N ALA A 64 -10.58 -7.95 11.81
CA ALA A 64 -10.33 -7.70 10.40
C ALA A 64 -9.30 -8.68 9.81
N LYS A 65 -9.51 -9.10 8.56
CA LYS A 65 -8.47 -9.79 7.78
C LYS A 65 -7.45 -8.75 7.31
N VAL A 66 -6.21 -8.87 7.76
CA VAL A 66 -5.13 -7.94 7.40
C VAL A 66 -4.17 -8.54 6.38
N THR A 67 -3.97 -7.84 5.27
CA THR A 67 -2.97 -8.16 4.24
C THR A 67 -1.99 -7.00 4.07
N LYS A 68 -0.79 -7.31 3.58
CA LYS A 68 0.22 -6.32 3.19
C LYS A 68 0.63 -6.57 1.74
N ASP A 69 0.96 -5.50 1.03
CA ASP A 69 1.34 -5.54 -0.38
C ASP A 69 2.14 -4.28 -0.75
N GLY A 70 2.76 -4.25 -1.93
CA GLY A 70 3.46 -3.05 -2.40
C GLY A 70 3.81 -3.08 -3.88
N ASP A 71 3.74 -1.91 -4.51
CA ASP A 71 4.21 -1.65 -5.89
C ASP A 71 5.48 -0.80 -5.86
N ASP A 72 5.97 -0.32 -7.00
CA ASP A 72 7.23 0.43 -7.05
C ASP A 72 7.24 1.73 -6.23
N GLU A 73 6.08 2.33 -5.98
CA GLU A 73 5.95 3.61 -5.30
C GLU A 73 5.34 3.47 -3.88
N TRP A 74 4.41 2.56 -3.70
CA TRP A 74 3.55 2.48 -2.52
C TRP A 74 3.66 1.15 -1.79
N PHE A 75 3.52 1.23 -0.47
CA PHE A 75 3.33 0.10 0.42
C PHE A 75 1.97 0.20 1.10
N PHE A 76 1.22 -0.90 1.10
CA PHE A 76 -0.17 -0.95 1.54
C PHE A 76 -0.34 -1.93 2.70
N VAL A 77 -1.02 -1.49 3.76
CA VAL A 77 -1.62 -2.39 4.76
C VAL A 77 -3.13 -2.28 4.64
N ARG A 78 -3.80 -3.40 4.37
CA ARG A 78 -5.24 -3.45 4.11
C ARG A 78 -5.94 -4.24 5.21
N ALA A 79 -6.95 -3.67 5.83
CA ALA A 79 -7.85 -4.31 6.77
C ALA A 79 -9.23 -4.51 6.13
N SER A 80 -9.65 -5.77 5.95
CA SER A 80 -10.96 -6.10 5.37
C SER A 80 -11.93 -6.52 6.47
N PHE A 81 -13.11 -5.88 6.48
CA PHE A 81 -14.22 -6.15 7.40
C PHE A 81 -15.31 -6.92 6.65
N GLY A 82 -15.00 -8.16 6.26
CA GLY A 82 -15.85 -8.99 5.40
C GLY A 82 -15.51 -8.87 3.91
N GLY A 83 -16.51 -9.08 3.05
CA GLY A 83 -16.33 -9.16 1.58
C GLY A 83 -16.36 -7.81 0.85
N HIS A 84 -17.05 -6.81 1.40
CA HIS A 84 -17.43 -5.58 0.70
C HIS A 84 -16.82 -4.29 1.27
N ALA A 85 -16.21 -4.33 2.45
CA ALA A 85 -15.64 -3.16 3.12
C ALA A 85 -14.16 -3.38 3.46
N LYS A 86 -13.31 -2.40 3.11
CA LYS A 86 -11.90 -2.38 3.49
C LYS A 86 -11.42 -0.97 3.88
N VAL A 87 -10.42 -0.92 4.76
CA VAL A 87 -9.61 0.27 5.04
C VAL A 87 -8.17 -0.04 4.63
N GLU A 88 -7.53 0.92 3.98
CA GLU A 88 -6.21 0.76 3.39
C GLU A 88 -5.32 1.93 3.84
N LEU A 89 -4.23 1.61 4.55
CA LEU A 89 -3.23 2.58 5.02
C LEU A 89 -1.98 2.51 4.14
N ASN A 90 -1.64 3.65 3.56
CA ASN A 90 -0.70 3.74 2.44
C ASN A 90 0.48 4.62 2.78
N ALA A 91 1.70 4.11 2.58
CA ALA A 91 2.92 4.87 2.73
C ALA A 91 3.77 4.75 1.48
N HIS A 92 4.57 5.77 1.16
CA HIS A 92 5.61 5.63 0.14
C HIS A 92 6.55 4.48 0.52
N ARG A 93 6.82 3.60 -0.45
CA ARG A 93 7.56 2.36 -0.23
C ARG A 93 8.98 2.63 0.25
N GLU A 94 9.62 3.69 -0.23
CA GLU A 94 10.93 4.15 0.25
C GLU A 94 10.99 4.56 1.73
N LYS A 95 9.84 4.90 2.34
CA LYS A 95 9.77 5.25 3.76
C LYS A 95 9.62 4.02 4.66
N VAL A 96 9.35 2.86 4.07
CA VAL A 96 9.04 1.61 4.77
C VAL A 96 10.05 0.51 4.44
N CYS A 97 10.58 0.53 3.22
CA CYS A 97 11.44 -0.48 2.66
C CYS A 97 12.71 0.15 2.08
N GLU A 98 13.78 -0.62 2.05
CA GLU A 98 15.05 -0.23 1.45
C GLU A 98 15.11 -0.82 0.03
N ARG A 99 15.53 -0.02 -0.95
CA ARG A 99 15.75 -0.49 -2.33
C ARG A 99 17.17 -1.03 -2.43
N VAL A 100 17.29 -2.32 -2.66
CA VAL A 100 18.56 -3.05 -2.60
C VAL A 100 18.87 -3.64 -3.97
N GLN A 101 20.10 -3.49 -4.44
CA GLN A 101 20.52 -4.15 -5.68
C GLN A 101 20.65 -5.66 -5.40
N THR A 102 19.87 -6.48 -6.10
CA THR A 102 19.86 -7.94 -5.93
C THR A 102 20.68 -8.67 -7.00
N GLY A 103 21.14 -7.96 -8.03
CA GLY A 103 21.99 -8.56 -9.06
C GLY A 103 22.28 -7.60 -10.20
N THR A 104 22.76 -8.18 -11.29
CA THR A 104 22.97 -7.53 -12.58
C THR A 104 22.38 -8.43 -13.67
N GLU A 105 21.77 -7.83 -14.67
CA GLU A 105 21.26 -8.49 -15.86
C GLU A 105 22.04 -7.99 -17.09
N THR A 106 22.43 -8.90 -17.96
CA THR A 106 23.08 -8.57 -19.21
C THR A 106 22.03 -8.23 -20.27
N VAL A 107 21.98 -6.98 -20.71
CA VAL A 107 21.05 -6.51 -21.74
C VAL A 107 21.82 -6.20 -23.01
N THR A 108 21.42 -6.81 -24.12
CA THR A 108 21.96 -6.50 -25.45
C THR A 108 21.03 -5.51 -26.16
N LYS A 109 21.56 -4.35 -26.54
CA LYS A 109 20.84 -3.30 -27.27
C LYS A 109 21.54 -3.01 -28.59
N THR A 110 20.76 -2.84 -29.64
CA THR A 110 21.25 -2.43 -30.96
C THR A 110 21.31 -0.90 -30.98
N VAL A 111 22.51 -0.33 -30.99
CA VAL A 111 22.75 1.13 -30.97
C VAL A 111 23.46 1.59 -32.25
N PRO A 112 23.25 2.84 -32.72
CA PRO A 112 24.00 3.39 -33.85
C PRO A 112 25.49 3.42 -33.53
N ASP A 113 26.32 2.97 -34.48
CA ASP A 113 27.76 3.02 -34.37
C ASP A 113 28.24 4.48 -34.40
N PRO A 114 28.92 4.98 -33.34
CA PRO A 114 29.38 6.37 -33.31
C PRO A 114 30.51 6.65 -34.32
N THR A 115 31.06 5.63 -34.97
CA THR A 115 32.19 5.75 -35.91
C THR A 115 31.77 5.85 -37.38
N VAL A 116 30.50 5.59 -37.71
CA VAL A 116 29.99 5.52 -39.09
C VAL A 116 28.48 5.87 -39.15
N ASP A 117 28.06 6.62 -40.16
CA ASP A 117 26.70 7.22 -40.25
C ASP A 117 25.53 6.21 -40.24
N VAL A 118 25.73 4.94 -40.64
CA VAL A 118 24.62 3.96 -40.82
C VAL A 118 24.99 2.46 -40.67
N PRO A 119 25.70 2.01 -39.62
CA PRO A 119 25.47 0.65 -39.12
C PRO A 119 25.12 0.64 -37.63
N MET A 120 24.26 -0.32 -37.27
CA MET A 120 23.91 -0.58 -35.88
C MET A 120 24.85 -1.66 -35.31
N VAL A 121 25.32 -1.48 -34.09
CA VAL A 121 26.16 -2.44 -33.36
C VAL A 121 25.42 -2.99 -32.14
N GLU A 122 25.68 -4.26 -31.81
CA GLU A 122 25.17 -4.86 -30.58
C GLU A 122 26.04 -4.42 -29.40
N LEU A 123 25.49 -3.57 -28.54
CA LEU A 123 26.07 -3.19 -27.27
C LEU A 123 25.50 -4.09 -26.17
N THR A 124 26.37 -4.84 -25.52
CA THR A 124 26.01 -5.62 -24.34
C THR A 124 26.38 -4.83 -23.09
N GLU A 125 25.40 -4.51 -22.25
CA GLU A 125 25.60 -3.76 -20.99
C GLU A 125 25.08 -4.55 -19.78
N GLU A 126 25.79 -4.46 -18.66
CA GLU A 126 25.30 -4.98 -17.38
C GLU A 126 24.43 -3.92 -16.70
N VAL A 127 23.16 -4.23 -16.51
CA VAL A 127 22.17 -3.34 -15.87
C VAL A 127 21.89 -3.84 -14.44
N PRO A 128 21.98 -2.99 -13.41
CA PRO A 128 21.67 -3.40 -12.04
C PRO A 128 20.18 -3.71 -11.87
N VAL A 129 19.88 -4.85 -11.26
CA VAL A 129 18.53 -5.28 -10.88
C VAL A 129 18.31 -4.95 -9.41
N TYR A 130 17.17 -4.32 -9.10
CA TYR A 130 16.83 -3.89 -7.73
C TYR A 130 15.59 -4.62 -7.23
N ALA A 131 15.56 -4.91 -5.94
CA ALA A 131 14.37 -5.35 -5.21
C ALA A 131 14.15 -4.49 -3.97
N TRP A 132 12.92 -4.54 -3.45
CA TRP A 132 12.56 -3.88 -2.21
C TRP A 132 12.65 -4.84 -1.02
N GLU A 133 13.46 -4.49 -0.03
CA GLU A 133 13.55 -5.20 1.23
C GLU A 133 12.82 -4.42 2.32
N CYS A 134 11.70 -4.97 2.78
CA CYS A 134 10.89 -4.36 3.83
C CYS A 134 11.16 -5.06 5.16
N LYS A 135 11.59 -4.31 6.18
CA LYS A 135 11.74 -4.84 7.54
C LYS A 135 10.39 -5.39 8.03
N PRO A 136 10.37 -6.49 8.81
CA PRO A 136 9.11 -7.05 9.26
C PRO A 136 8.35 -6.05 10.14
N LEU A 137 7.19 -5.57 9.67
CA LEU A 137 6.34 -4.60 10.38
C LEU A 137 5.87 -5.10 11.76
N LEU A 138 5.82 -6.42 11.94
CA LEU A 138 5.30 -7.07 13.14
C LEU A 138 6.34 -7.94 13.85
N ALA A 139 7.62 -7.91 13.45
CA ALA A 139 8.63 -8.56 14.27
C ALA A 139 8.71 -7.80 15.59
N SER A 140 8.48 -8.51 16.69
CA SER A 140 8.81 -8.00 18.02
C SER A 140 10.28 -7.59 18.00
N THR A 141 10.55 -6.36 18.39
CA THR A 141 11.91 -5.96 18.76
C THR A 141 12.23 -6.63 20.09
N GLU A 142 12.40 -7.94 20.09
CA GLU A 142 13.11 -8.62 21.17
C GLU A 142 14.60 -8.33 20.97
N VAL A 143 15.03 -7.15 21.42
CA VAL A 143 16.41 -6.95 21.82
C VAL A 143 16.51 -7.61 23.20
N THR A 144 16.77 -8.91 23.22
CA THR A 144 17.37 -9.54 24.39
C THR A 144 18.80 -9.00 24.52
N ALA A 145 19.02 -8.17 25.53
CA ALA A 145 20.33 -7.89 26.07
C ALA A 145 20.90 -9.12 26.80
#